data_AF-A0A804JXY0-F1
#
_entry.id   AF-A0A804JXY0-F1
#
_cell.length_a   1.000
_cell.length_b   1.000
_cell.length_c   1.000
_cell.angle_alpha   90.00
_cell.angle_beta   90.00
_cell.angle_gamma   90.00
#
_symmetry.space_group_name_H-M   'P 1'
#
loop_
_entity.id
_entity.type
_entity.pdbx_description
1 polymer ?
#
loop_
_entity_poly.entity_id
_entity_poly.type
_entity_poly.pdbx_seq_one_letter_code
_entity_poly.pdbx_strand_id
1 'polypeptide(L)'
;MLLSILGVYFEPCYSRARVITTKVIALTLILDDIYDVYRTLEESQRLTEAIQRWDTKVVHQLPEYMKDYYLKVIHTFEEFEDLLASGEKYRITYLKEAMKDLCKAYFEESKWRDQHYVPTLEEHLRVSIISAAYPMLEYCPSFCNNFLYHG
;
A
#
# COMPACT_ATOMS: atom_id res chain seq x y z
N MET A 1 0.50 -4.32 -13.93
CA MET A 1 1.40 -4.10 -12.79
C MET A 1 1.95 -5.39 -12.15
N LEU A 2 1.15 -6.46 -11.99
CA LEU A 2 1.65 -7.71 -11.39
C LEU A 2 2.74 -8.41 -12.23
N LEU A 3 2.59 -8.46 -13.57
CA LEU A 3 3.56 -9.10 -14.46
C LEU A 3 4.88 -8.31 -14.62
N SER A 4 4.87 -6.99 -14.39
CA SER A 4 6.08 -6.15 -14.54
C SER A 4 7.13 -6.42 -13.46
N ILE A 5 6.76 -6.99 -12.32
CA ILE A 5 7.71 -7.36 -11.25
C ILE A 5 8.76 -8.36 -11.77
N LEU A 6 8.35 -9.31 -12.62
CA LEU A 6 9.26 -10.31 -13.19
C LEU A 6 10.29 -9.69 -14.15
N GLY A 7 9.96 -8.54 -14.76
CA GLY A 7 10.90 -7.77 -15.58
C GLY A 7 11.87 -6.92 -14.75
N VAL A 8 11.47 -6.50 -13.54
CA VAL A 8 12.30 -5.65 -12.66
C VAL A 8 13.24 -6.49 -11.78
N TYR A 9 12.80 -7.68 -11.33
CA TYR A 9 13.54 -8.54 -10.41
C TYR A 9 13.66 -9.98 -10.94
N PHE A 10 14.33 -10.18 -12.07
CA PHE A 10 14.38 -11.47 -12.73
C PHE A 10 15.32 -12.48 -12.05
N GLU A 11 16.29 -12.03 -11.27
CA GLU A 11 17.33 -12.88 -10.68
C GLU A 11 16.80 -13.75 -9.52
N PRO A 12 17.24 -15.03 -9.41
CA PRO A 12 16.76 -15.95 -8.35
C PRO A 12 16.95 -15.44 -6.92
N CYS A 13 17.99 -14.63 -6.67
CA CYS A 13 18.28 -14.03 -5.35
C CYS A 13 17.21 -13.04 -4.86
N TYR A 14 16.31 -12.60 -5.73
CA TYR A 14 15.20 -11.69 -5.41
C TYR A 14 13.88 -12.41 -5.10
N SER A 15 13.89 -13.72 -4.83
CA SER A 15 12.67 -14.49 -4.54
C SER A 15 11.85 -13.90 -3.39
N ARG A 16 12.49 -13.54 -2.26
CA ARG A 16 11.82 -12.90 -1.11
C ARG A 16 11.20 -11.56 -1.48
N ALA A 17 11.97 -10.70 -2.17
CA ALA A 17 11.49 -9.41 -2.64
C ALA A 17 10.30 -9.57 -3.59
N ARG A 18 10.37 -10.47 -4.58
CA ARG A 18 9.25 -10.75 -5.48
C ARG A 18 7.98 -11.15 -4.74
N VAL A 19 8.06 -12.06 -3.77
CA VAL A 19 6.88 -12.50 -3.00
C VAL A 19 6.25 -11.34 -2.22
N ILE A 20 7.07 -10.53 -1.54
CA ILE A 20 6.60 -9.35 -0.80
C ILE A 20 5.97 -8.34 -1.76
N THR A 21 6.68 -7.96 -2.82
CA THR A 21 6.21 -6.98 -3.81
C THR A 21 4.93 -7.44 -4.49
N THR A 22 4.81 -8.71 -4.88
CA THR A 22 3.58 -9.22 -5.52
C THR A 22 2.39 -9.13 -4.57
N LYS A 23 2.56 -9.51 -3.30
CA LYS A 23 1.50 -9.39 -2.29
C LYS A 23 1.11 -7.92 -2.07
N VAL A 24 2.09 -7.02 -1.96
CA VAL A 24 1.85 -5.58 -1.81
C VAL A 24 1.07 -5.03 -3.01
N ILE A 25 1.52 -5.29 -4.24
CA ILE A 25 0.81 -4.81 -5.44
C ILE A 25 -0.63 -5.35 -5.47
N ALA A 26 -0.84 -6.62 -5.14
CA ALA A 26 -2.19 -7.17 -5.11
C ALA A 26 -3.09 -6.45 -4.10
N LEU A 27 -2.58 -6.16 -2.90
CA LEU A 27 -3.31 -5.40 -1.88
C LEU A 27 -3.58 -3.96 -2.33
N THR A 28 -2.63 -3.31 -2.99
CA THR A 28 -2.78 -1.96 -3.57
C THR A 28 -3.85 -1.92 -4.66
N LEU A 29 -3.87 -2.89 -5.57
CA LEU A 29 -4.89 -2.95 -6.63
C LEU A 29 -6.30 -3.13 -6.08
N ILE A 30 -6.45 -3.97 -5.05
CA ILE A 30 -7.77 -4.11 -4.39
C ILE A 30 -8.13 -2.82 -3.64
N LEU A 31 -7.15 -2.11 -3.06
CA LEU A 31 -7.40 -0.81 -2.44
C LEU A 31 -7.93 0.20 -3.45
N ASP A 32 -7.26 0.30 -4.60
CA ASP A 32 -7.61 1.15 -5.72
C ASP A 32 -9.08 0.92 -6.16
N ASP A 33 -9.44 -0.34 -6.44
CA ASP A 33 -10.82 -0.73 -6.81
C ASP A 33 -11.84 -0.36 -5.72
N ILE A 34 -11.47 -0.48 -4.45
CA ILE A 34 -12.33 -0.13 -3.32
C ILE A 34 -12.60 1.38 -3.30
N TYR A 35 -11.59 2.22 -3.54
CA TYR A 35 -11.77 3.68 -3.59
C TYR A 35 -12.46 4.14 -4.90
N ASP A 36 -12.25 3.44 -6.01
CA ASP A 36 -12.75 3.84 -7.33
C ASP A 36 -14.17 3.38 -7.64
N VAL A 37 -14.51 2.13 -7.31
CA VAL A 37 -15.77 1.49 -7.73
C VAL A 37 -16.80 1.50 -6.61
N TYR A 38 -16.35 1.29 -5.37
CA TYR A 38 -17.21 0.97 -4.26
C TYR A 38 -17.02 1.96 -3.11
N ARG A 39 -17.45 3.23 -3.22
CA ARG A 39 -17.99 3.95 -2.04
C ARG A 39 -18.44 5.40 -2.13
N THR A 40 -19.26 5.72 -1.13
CA THR A 40 -19.54 7.05 -0.58
C THR A 40 -18.35 7.59 0.21
N LEU A 41 -18.18 8.91 0.27
CA LEU A 41 -17.06 9.55 0.98
C LEU A 41 -16.90 9.11 2.44
N GLU A 42 -18.00 8.91 3.17
CA GLU A 42 -18.00 8.52 4.58
C GLU A 42 -17.32 7.16 4.78
N GLU A 43 -17.68 6.23 3.92
CA GLU A 43 -17.18 4.88 4.00
C GLU A 43 -15.70 4.80 3.57
N SER A 44 -15.26 5.63 2.61
CA SER A 44 -13.85 5.81 2.25
C SER A 44 -13.04 6.41 3.42
N GLN A 45 -13.62 7.38 4.13
CA GLN A 45 -13.01 7.97 5.32
C GLN A 45 -12.80 6.92 6.43
N ARG A 46 -13.80 6.07 6.70
CA ARG A 46 -13.67 5.00 7.70
C ARG A 46 -12.53 4.03 7.39
N LEU A 47 -12.36 3.66 6.11
CA LEU A 47 -11.23 2.84 5.70
C LEU A 47 -9.89 3.56 5.91
N THR A 48 -9.81 4.84 5.52
CA THR A 48 -8.61 5.65 5.72
C THR A 48 -8.23 5.71 7.18
N GLU A 49 -9.17 6.02 8.07
CA GLU A 49 -8.93 6.07 9.51
C GLU A 49 -8.49 4.72 10.08
N ALA A 50 -9.08 3.61 9.62
CA ALA A 50 -8.68 2.28 10.05
C ALA A 50 -7.26 1.92 9.62
N ILE A 51 -6.86 2.27 8.39
CA ILE A 51 -5.50 2.09 7.89
C ILE A 51 -4.52 3.01 8.65
N GLN A 52 -4.89 4.26 8.95
CA GLN A 52 -4.01 5.14 9.75
C GLN A 52 -3.75 4.57 11.15
N ARG A 53 -4.78 4.02 11.81
CA ARG A 53 -4.66 3.40 13.14
C ARG A 53 -3.85 2.09 13.09
N TRP A 54 -4.02 1.31 12.03
CA TRP A 54 -3.32 0.05 11.82
C TRP A 54 -3.50 -0.94 13.00
N ASP A 55 -4.74 -1.14 13.44
CA ASP A 55 -5.11 -1.99 14.57
C ASP A 55 -6.32 -2.86 14.20
N THR A 56 -6.18 -4.19 14.30
CA THR A 56 -7.28 -5.13 13.99
C THR A 56 -8.54 -4.86 14.81
N LYS A 57 -8.42 -4.24 15.98
CA LYS A 57 -9.55 -3.90 16.85
C LYS A 57 -10.55 -2.95 16.19
N VAL A 58 -10.15 -2.13 15.22
CA VAL A 58 -11.06 -1.17 14.57
C VAL A 58 -11.85 -1.77 13.40
N VAL A 59 -11.61 -3.05 13.05
CA VAL A 59 -12.29 -3.71 11.91
C VAL A 59 -13.81 -3.68 12.00
N HIS A 60 -14.37 -3.70 13.21
CA HIS A 60 -15.83 -3.67 13.43
C HIS A 60 -16.49 -2.36 12.96
N GLN A 61 -15.70 -1.30 12.77
CA GLN A 61 -16.16 0.02 12.31
C GLN A 61 -16.29 0.08 10.78
N LEU A 62 -15.73 -0.92 10.07
CA LEU A 62 -15.78 -1.02 8.62
C LEU A 62 -17.05 -1.77 8.16
N PRO A 63 -17.63 -1.40 7.01
CA PRO A 63 -18.67 -2.19 6.38
C PRO A 63 -18.18 -3.59 5.99
N GLU A 64 -19.10 -4.55 5.97
CA GLU A 64 -18.81 -5.98 5.95
C GLU A 64 -17.82 -6.39 4.85
N TYR A 65 -18.01 -5.93 3.63
CA TYR A 65 -17.18 -6.31 2.48
C TYR A 65 -15.72 -5.83 2.55
N MET A 66 -15.41 -4.83 3.39
CA MET A 66 -14.05 -4.33 3.56
C MET A 66 -13.29 -5.01 4.70
N LYS A 67 -14.00 -5.68 5.61
CA LYS A 67 -13.38 -6.25 6.82
C LYS A 67 -12.31 -7.26 6.47
N ASP A 68 -12.64 -8.17 5.55
CA ASP A 68 -11.72 -9.21 5.08
C ASP A 68 -10.49 -8.61 4.42
N TYR A 69 -10.68 -7.59 3.57
CA TYR A 69 -9.57 -6.86 2.95
C TYR A 69 -8.67 -6.21 4.01
N TYR A 70 -9.24 -5.49 4.98
CA TYR A 70 -8.48 -4.83 6.03
C TYR A 70 -7.67 -5.82 6.86
N LEU A 71 -8.30 -6.90 7.33
CA LEU A 71 -7.59 -7.95 8.08
C LEU A 71 -6.49 -8.59 7.23
N LYS A 72 -6.74 -8.80 5.93
CA LYS A 72 -5.74 -9.34 5.02
C LYS A 72 -4.54 -8.42 4.89
N VAL A 73 -4.73 -7.10 4.85
CA VAL A 73 -3.64 -6.12 4.87
C VAL A 73 -2.82 -6.28 6.15
N ILE A 74 -3.45 -6.23 7.32
CA ILE A 74 -2.74 -6.32 8.60
C ILE A 74 -1.93 -7.62 8.71
N HIS A 75 -2.58 -8.77 8.48
CA HIS A 75 -1.92 -10.07 8.57
C HIS A 75 -0.80 -10.25 7.54
N THR A 76 -0.95 -9.71 6.33
CA THR A 76 0.11 -9.78 5.31
C THR A 76 1.36 -9.01 5.77
N PHE A 77 1.19 -7.87 6.45
CA PHE A 77 2.31 -7.11 6.99
C PHE A 77 2.95 -7.80 8.20
N GLU A 78 2.16 -8.43 9.07
CA GLU A 78 2.67 -9.28 10.16
C GLU A 78 3.51 -10.45 9.60
N GLU A 79 3.02 -11.14 8.56
CA GLU A 79 3.77 -12.18 7.84
C GLU A 79 5.11 -11.65 7.31
N PHE A 80 5.16 -10.42 6.80
CA PHE A 80 6.40 -9.83 6.33
C PHE A 80 7.39 -9.55 7.47
N GLU A 81 6.92 -9.12 8.64
CA GLU A 81 7.79 -8.92 9.80
C GLU A 81 8.41 -10.23 10.29
N ASP A 82 7.66 -11.34 10.20
CA ASP A 82 8.14 -12.68 10.59
C ASP A 82 9.19 -13.24 9.61
N LEU A 83 9.13 -12.83 8.33
CA LEU A 83 10.10 -13.23 7.30
C LEU A 83 11.45 -12.50 7.38
N LEU A 84 11.56 -11.48 8.23
CA LEU A 84 12.72 -10.58 8.29
C LEU A 84 13.48 -10.73 9.61
N ALA A 85 14.81 -10.67 9.52
CA ALA A 85 15.65 -10.60 10.70
C ALA A 85 15.40 -9.28 11.46
N SER A 86 15.70 -9.25 12.76
CA SER A 86 15.46 -8.07 13.62
C SER A 86 16.03 -6.77 13.02
N GLY A 87 17.23 -6.84 12.42
CA GLY A 87 17.89 -5.71 11.76
C GLY A 87 17.27 -5.28 10.42
N GLU A 88 16.29 -6.01 9.88
CA GLU A 88 15.60 -5.72 8.61
C GLU A 88 14.14 -5.25 8.82
N LYS A 89 13.56 -5.44 10.01
CA LYS A 89 12.15 -5.15 10.30
C LYS A 89 11.77 -3.69 10.09
N TYR A 90 12.73 -2.76 10.22
CA TYR A 90 12.52 -1.34 9.95
C TYR A 90 12.00 -1.07 8.52
N ARG A 91 12.30 -1.97 7.56
CA ARG A 91 11.80 -1.86 6.18
C ARG A 91 10.29 -2.03 6.09
N ILE A 92 9.68 -2.83 6.98
CA ILE A 92 8.22 -2.99 7.06
C ILE A 92 7.57 -1.74 7.60
N THR A 93 8.21 -1.05 8.55
CA THR A 93 7.74 0.26 9.01
C THR A 93 7.64 1.24 7.86
N TYR A 94 8.64 1.32 6.98
CA TYR A 94 8.58 2.18 5.78
C TYR A 94 7.46 1.77 4.83
N LEU A 95 7.30 0.48 4.55
CA LEU A 95 6.24 -0.03 3.69
C LEU A 95 4.84 0.28 4.26
N LYS A 96 4.69 0.20 5.57
CA LYS A 96 3.45 0.51 6.29
C LYS A 96 3.11 1.99 6.18
N GLU A 97 4.08 2.88 6.38
CA GLU A 97 3.86 4.32 6.20
C GLU A 97 3.54 4.66 4.73
N ALA A 98 4.20 4.01 3.76
CA ALA A 98 3.86 4.17 2.35
C ALA A 98 2.42 3.74 2.02
N MET A 99 1.94 2.64 2.60
CA MET A 99 0.53 2.19 2.46
C MET A 99 -0.45 3.19 3.08
N LYS A 100 -0.09 3.80 4.22
CA LYS A 100 -0.89 4.86 4.84
C LYS A 100 -0.96 6.11 3.99
N ASP A 101 0.14 6.52 3.36
CA ASP A 101 0.17 7.69 2.50
C ASP A 101 -0.57 7.45 1.19
N LEU A 102 -0.46 6.25 0.60
CA LEU A 102 -1.27 5.81 -0.53
C LEU A 102 -2.78 5.93 -0.21
N CYS A 103 -3.18 5.42 0.95
CA CYS A 103 -4.57 5.48 1.39
C CYS A 103 -5.09 6.92 1.59
N LYS A 104 -4.23 7.85 2.05
CA LYS A 104 -4.58 9.28 2.11
C LYS A 104 -4.73 9.88 0.71
N ALA A 105 -3.85 9.53 -0.22
CA ALA A 105 -3.90 10.02 -1.59
C ALA A 105 -5.20 9.60 -2.30
N TYR A 106 -5.58 8.32 -2.20
CA TYR A 106 -6.87 7.84 -2.73
C TYR A 106 -8.08 8.53 -2.10
N PHE A 107 -8.03 8.78 -0.79
CA PHE A 107 -9.10 9.53 -0.12
C PHE A 107 -9.16 10.99 -0.59
N GLU A 108 -8.03 11.61 -0.89
CA GLU A 108 -7.99 12.96 -1.47
C GLU A 108 -8.62 13.00 -2.86
N GLU A 109 -8.28 12.04 -3.73
CA GLU A 109 -8.88 11.91 -5.06
C GLU A 109 -10.40 11.65 -4.97
N SER A 110 -10.84 10.87 -3.98
CA SER A 110 -12.26 10.65 -3.71
C SER A 110 -12.97 11.93 -3.27
N LYS A 111 -12.34 12.76 -2.43
CA LYS A 111 -12.87 14.07 -2.04
C LYS A 111 -13.02 14.98 -3.24
N TRP A 112 -12.02 15.04 -4.12
CA TRP A 112 -12.07 15.85 -5.34
C TRP A 112 -13.22 15.43 -6.25
N ARG A 113 -13.40 14.12 -6.45
CA ARG A 113 -14.50 13.54 -7.22
C ARG A 113 -15.87 13.95 -6.67
N ASP A 114 -16.12 13.71 -5.39
CA ASP A 114 -17.44 13.96 -4.78
C ASP A 114 -17.77 15.46 -4.69
N GLN A 115 -16.76 16.29 -4.44
CA GLN A 115 -16.91 17.75 -4.39
C GLN A 115 -16.91 18.41 -5.77
N HIS A 116 -16.72 17.65 -6.85
CA HIS A 116 -16.56 18.17 -8.21
C HIS A 116 -15.43 19.23 -8.30
N TYR A 117 -14.42 19.07 -7.46
CA TYR A 117 -13.29 19.99 -7.37
C TYR A 117 -12.24 19.62 -8.41
N VAL A 118 -11.75 20.62 -9.13
CA VAL A 118 -10.65 20.46 -10.08
C VAL A 118 -9.40 21.04 -9.45
N PRO A 119 -8.43 20.20 -9.03
CA PRO A 119 -7.18 20.66 -8.44
C PRO A 119 -6.33 21.40 -9.46
N THR A 120 -5.41 22.23 -8.98
CA THR A 120 -4.32 22.73 -9.83
C THR A 120 -3.42 21.57 -10.28
N LEU A 121 -2.68 21.77 -11.38
CA LEU A 121 -1.73 20.77 -11.85
C LEU A 121 -0.73 20.37 -10.76
N GLU A 122 -0.26 21.35 -9.96
CA GLU A 122 0.70 21.10 -8.88
C GLU A 122 0.09 20.24 -7.77
N GLU A 123 -1.12 20.55 -7.32
CA GLU A 123 -1.83 19.76 -6.31
C GLU A 123 -2.12 18.33 -6.81
N HIS A 124 -2.62 18.22 -8.04
CA HIS A 124 -2.90 16.95 -8.68
C HIS A 124 -1.64 16.07 -8.73
N LEU A 125 -0.52 16.61 -9.24
CA LEU A 125 0.72 15.84 -9.36
C LEU A 125 1.26 15.35 -8.01
N ARG A 126 1.16 16.17 -6.95
CA ARG A 126 1.59 15.78 -5.60
C ARG A 126 0.81 14.57 -5.07
N VAL A 127 -0.49 14.49 -5.36
CA VAL A 127 -1.33 13.35 -4.98
C VAL A 127 -1.13 12.17 -5.92
N SER A 128 -1.13 12.41 -7.23
CA SER A 128 -1.01 11.36 -8.25
C SER A 128 0.28 10.58 -8.22
N ILE A 129 1.41 11.20 -7.83
CA ILE A 129 2.67 10.47 -7.64
C ILE A 129 2.52 9.40 -6.55
N ILE A 130 1.75 9.69 -5.50
CA ILE A 130 1.51 8.78 -4.39
C ILE A 130 0.43 7.76 -4.78
N SER A 131 -0.71 8.20 -5.35
CA SER A 131 -1.82 7.30 -5.75
C SER A 131 -1.43 6.34 -6.87
N ALA A 132 -0.47 6.69 -7.73
CA ALA A 132 0.13 5.76 -8.69
C ALA A 132 1.00 4.65 -8.04
N ALA A 133 1.11 4.63 -6.70
CA ALA A 133 1.82 3.64 -5.90
C ALA A 133 3.33 3.50 -6.19
N TYR A 134 3.93 4.46 -6.91
CA TYR A 134 5.37 4.48 -7.21
C TYR A 134 6.25 4.43 -5.96
N PRO A 135 5.98 5.21 -4.88
CA PRO A 135 6.80 5.15 -3.67
C PRO A 135 6.82 3.77 -3.03
N MET A 136 5.71 3.01 -3.08
CA MET A 136 5.67 1.64 -2.54
C MET A 136 6.57 0.67 -3.33
N LEU A 137 6.72 0.90 -4.64
CA LEU A 137 7.59 0.07 -5.50
C LEU A 137 9.08 0.39 -5.30
N GLU A 138 9.43 1.62 -4.89
CA GLU A 138 10.80 2.02 -4.59
C GLU A 138 11.37 1.34 -3.32
N TYR A 139 10.52 1.00 -2.34
CA TYR A 139 10.97 0.30 -1.13
C TYR A 139 11.18 -1.20 -1.34
N CYS A 140 10.63 -1.78 -2.40
CA CYS A 140 10.71 -3.22 -2.69
C CYS A 140 12.14 -3.78 -2.96
N PRO A 141 13.06 -3.09 -3.67
CA PRO A 141 14.45 -3.53 -3.82
C PRO A 141 15.20 -3.56 -2.49
N SER A 142 14.78 -2.77 -1.50
CA SER A 142 15.43 -2.74 -0.19
C SER A 142 15.31 -4.08 0.56
N PHE A 143 14.36 -4.94 0.20
CA PHE A 143 14.17 -6.27 0.81
C PHE A 143 15.14 -7.35 0.30
N CYS A 144 16.02 -7.01 -0.64
CA CYS A 144 17.06 -7.89 -1.16
C CYS A 144 18.27 -7.94 -0.22
N ASN A 145 18.71 -9.14 0.17
CA ASN A 145 19.81 -9.37 1.12
C ASN A 145 21.21 -8.86 0.70
N ASN A 146 21.36 -8.29 -0.51
CA ASN A 146 22.67 -7.99 -1.09
C ASN A 146 22.98 -6.50 -1.34
N PHE A 147 22.12 -5.55 -0.94
CA PHE A 147 22.38 -4.13 -1.21
C PHE A 147 23.52 -3.51 -0.38
N LEU A 148 24.13 -4.25 0.56
CA LEU A 148 25.20 -3.74 1.44
C LEU A 148 26.58 -4.38 1.25
N TYR A 149 26.80 -5.26 0.25
CA TYR A 149 28.09 -5.94 0.06
C TYR A 149 28.80 -5.66 -1.28
N HIS A 150 28.36 -4.67 -2.05
CA HIS A 150 29.11 -4.17 -3.19
C HIS A 150 29.35 -2.66 -3.05
N GLY A 151 30.33 -2.33 -2.21
CA GLY A 151 30.96 -1.01 -2.05
C GLY A 151 32.39 -1.19 -1.59
#